data_AF-A0A8T7AXI0-F1
#
_entry.id   AF-A0A8T7AXI0-F1
#
_cell.length_a   1.000
_cell.length_b   1.000
_cell.length_c   1.000
_cell.angle_alpha   90.00
_cell.angle_beta   90.00
_cell.angle_gamma   90.00
#
_symmetry.space_group_name_H-M   'P 1'
#
loop_
_entity.id
_entity.type
_entity.pdbx_description
1 polymer ?
#
loop_
_entity_poly.entity_id
_entity_poly.type
_entity_poly.pdbx_seq_one_letter_code
_entity_poly.pdbx_strand_id
1 'polypeptide(L)'
;MTGKAENGRGKRFCEGPGLALLLLASLPALAQPPAEVLRQHMQHIVNTADEWRTANPAYTDGSDIPAEFGLRFVLADDGSHATGELRGLYSNGKSALYWTLMTFYNPVTEKIIVQQVGWDGTLIRGETEPQTGSTQTIDAIEYGSNGTMKIVRHVQTYDHDQHTSSVYERNANGQWHQVSEWLWRRHPLDQPVPLPASKPPAQPTPLHKVAGHLVAGSGQWRVRNPDDDPSAPTHFGMNYRWGPYGQYLVGEIISIYRDGRIEKDWSKYLTYNPVTGIAYLEQTNDSATYFRGELTPLGDNAAWHTGIVYKPDGTAISVRDKVLATDPNSFVSVVFERDQAGQWQADRQWHWELQP
;
A
#
# COMPACT_ATOMS: atom_id res chain seq x y z
N MET A 1 62.53 -72.25 16.09
CA MET A 1 61.75 -73.49 15.98
C MET A 1 60.56 -73.37 16.91
N THR A 2 59.39 -73.81 16.41
CA THR A 2 58.12 -74.11 17.12
C THR A 2 57.47 -73.00 17.96
N GLY A 3 56.22 -72.61 17.75
CA GLY A 3 55.18 -73.14 16.88
C GLY A 3 53.79 -72.74 17.40
N LYS A 4 52.83 -72.62 16.45
CA LYS A 4 51.38 -72.90 16.50
C LYS A 4 50.59 -72.44 17.75
N ALA A 5 49.51 -71.67 17.68
CA ALA A 5 48.32 -71.60 16.80
C ALA A 5 47.07 -71.87 17.67
N GLU A 6 46.07 -71.03 17.41
CA GLU A 6 44.64 -71.34 17.36
C GLU A 6 43.70 -71.19 18.58
N ASN A 7 42.65 -70.39 18.26
CA ASN A 7 41.23 -70.55 18.56
C ASN A 7 40.63 -69.89 19.81
N GLY A 8 39.59 -69.08 19.55
CA GLY A 8 38.60 -68.66 20.54
C GLY A 8 37.82 -67.41 20.17
N ARG A 9 36.95 -67.45 19.16
CA ARG A 9 35.86 -66.47 19.01
C ARG A 9 34.65 -66.94 19.83
N GLY A 10 34.17 -66.08 20.73
CA GLY A 10 32.92 -66.31 21.47
C GLY A 10 32.49 -65.07 22.27
N LYS A 11 31.47 -64.39 21.75
CA LYS A 11 30.73 -63.21 22.26
C LYS A 11 30.52 -63.13 23.78
N ARG A 12 30.52 -61.90 24.34
CA ARG A 12 29.39 -61.29 25.06
C ARG A 12 29.58 -59.77 25.28
N PHE A 13 28.44 -59.09 25.27
CA PHE A 13 28.17 -57.66 25.31
C PHE A 13 28.25 -57.04 26.73
N CYS A 14 28.24 -55.70 26.74
CA CYS A 14 27.78 -54.75 27.77
C CYS A 14 28.88 -54.05 28.60
N GLU A 15 29.11 -52.77 28.28
CA GLU A 15 28.98 -51.59 29.17
C GLU A 15 29.55 -50.36 28.45
N GLY A 16 28.66 -49.42 28.08
CA GLY A 16 28.99 -48.20 27.34
C GLY A 16 29.41 -47.04 28.26
N PRO A 17 30.22 -46.10 27.77
CA PRO A 17 30.48 -44.84 28.48
C PRO A 17 29.30 -43.88 28.31
N GLY A 18 28.91 -43.25 29.42
CA GLY A 18 27.80 -42.31 29.51
C GLY A 18 27.93 -41.13 28.54
N LEU A 19 26.95 -41.04 27.64
CA LEU A 19 26.69 -39.87 26.81
C LEU A 19 25.95 -38.84 27.68
N ALA A 20 26.66 -37.79 28.11
CA ALA A 20 26.00 -36.60 28.63
C ALA A 20 25.32 -35.88 27.46
N LEU A 21 24.02 -36.11 27.28
CA LEU A 21 23.19 -35.31 26.37
C LEU A 21 23.06 -33.89 26.94
N LEU A 22 23.80 -32.95 26.38
CA LEU A 22 23.47 -31.53 26.43
C LEU A 22 22.21 -31.30 25.58
N LEU A 23 21.05 -31.32 26.23
CA LEU A 23 19.82 -30.74 25.69
C LEU A 23 20.03 -29.23 25.57
N LEU A 24 20.56 -28.79 24.43
CA LEU A 24 20.34 -27.44 23.95
C LEU A 24 18.84 -27.31 23.68
N ALA A 25 18.10 -26.93 24.71
CA ALA A 25 16.72 -26.48 24.55
C ALA A 25 16.77 -25.25 23.65
N SER A 26 16.42 -25.44 22.38
CA SER A 26 16.09 -24.36 21.46
C SER A 26 14.97 -23.55 22.12
N LEU A 27 15.31 -22.46 22.80
CA LEU A 27 14.31 -21.50 23.25
C LEU A 27 13.57 -21.07 21.99
N PRO A 28 12.26 -21.30 21.88
CA PRO A 28 11.52 -20.80 20.73
C PRO A 28 11.77 -19.29 20.71
N ALA A 29 12.30 -18.79 19.59
CA ALA A 29 12.40 -17.36 19.36
C ALA A 29 10.99 -16.80 19.62
N LEU A 30 10.85 -15.99 20.67
CA LEU A 30 9.59 -15.35 21.01
C LEU A 30 9.24 -14.48 19.81
N ALA A 31 8.33 -14.97 18.97
CA ALA A 31 7.80 -14.21 17.86
C ALA A 31 7.27 -12.89 18.44
N GLN A 32 7.84 -11.77 18.00
CA GLN A 32 7.37 -10.46 18.43
C GLN A 32 5.90 -10.35 18.05
N PRO A 33 5.03 -9.82 18.93
CA PRO A 33 3.62 -9.65 18.61
C PRO A 33 3.48 -8.76 17.35
N PRO A 34 2.56 -9.08 16.42
CA PRO A 34 2.40 -8.36 15.14
C PRO A 34 2.32 -6.84 15.27
N ALA A 35 1.70 -6.36 16.36
CA ALA A 35 1.57 -4.94 16.67
C ALA A 35 2.93 -4.23 16.87
N GLU A 36 3.93 -4.90 17.46
CA GLU A 36 5.25 -4.32 17.71
C GLU A 36 6.07 -4.25 16.42
N VAL A 37 5.98 -5.27 15.57
CA VAL A 37 6.65 -5.30 14.25
C VAL A 37 6.08 -4.21 13.33
N LEU A 38 4.76 -4.05 13.32
CA LEU A 38 4.10 -2.96 12.61
C LEU A 38 4.55 -1.59 13.12
N ARG A 39 4.53 -1.38 14.44
CA ARG A 39 4.97 -0.12 15.07
C ARG A 39 6.40 0.23 14.66
N GLN A 40 7.30 -0.76 14.66
CA GLN A 40 8.69 -0.57 14.21
C GLN A 40 8.79 -0.25 12.72
N HIS A 41 7.98 -0.90 11.87
CA HIS A 41 7.94 -0.62 10.44
C HIS A 41 7.44 0.80 10.16
N MET A 42 6.34 1.22 10.78
CA MET A 42 5.80 2.58 10.62
C MET A 42 6.77 3.61 11.20
N GLN A 43 7.39 3.35 12.35
CA GLN A 43 8.43 4.22 12.91
C GLN A 43 9.65 4.33 11.99
N HIS A 44 10.03 3.26 11.30
CA HIS A 44 11.09 3.29 10.31
C HIS A 44 10.73 4.23 9.14
N ILE A 45 9.50 4.13 8.61
CA ILE A 45 9.00 5.05 7.58
C ILE A 45 9.01 6.50 8.06
N VAL A 46 8.62 6.76 9.32
CA VAL A 46 8.67 8.10 9.91
C VAL A 46 10.11 8.63 9.99
N ASN A 47 11.06 7.78 10.39
CA ASN A 47 12.47 8.15 10.48
C ASN A 47 13.13 8.31 9.10
N THR A 48 12.51 7.79 8.03
CA THR A 48 12.93 7.99 6.63
C THR A 48 12.12 9.07 5.91
N ALA A 49 11.21 9.77 6.60
CA ALA A 49 10.42 10.88 6.04
C ALA A 49 11.24 12.15 5.71
N ASP A 50 12.55 12.13 5.97
CA ASP A 50 13.49 13.16 5.52
C ASP A 50 13.61 13.22 3.99
N GLU A 51 14.22 14.30 3.50
CA GLU A 51 14.53 14.42 2.08
C GLU A 51 15.80 13.62 1.77
N TRP A 52 15.66 12.61 0.92
CA TRP A 52 16.75 11.82 0.39
C TRP A 52 17.10 12.30 -1.00
N ARG A 53 18.39 12.42 -1.31
CA ARG A 53 18.84 12.81 -2.66
C ARG A 53 19.75 11.78 -3.27
N THR A 54 19.63 11.62 -4.58
CA THR A 54 20.57 10.86 -5.40
C THR A 54 20.91 11.65 -6.65
N ALA A 55 22.16 11.57 -7.08
CA ALA A 55 22.58 12.22 -8.32
C ALA A 55 21.97 11.47 -9.52
N ASN A 56 21.63 12.21 -10.58
CA ASN A 56 21.28 11.59 -11.85
C ASN A 56 22.55 11.38 -12.68
N PRO A 57 23.05 10.14 -12.86
CA PRO A 57 24.31 9.89 -13.55
C PRO A 57 24.26 10.26 -15.05
N ALA A 58 23.05 10.39 -15.62
CA ALA A 58 22.88 10.83 -17.00
C ALA A 58 23.01 12.36 -17.15
N TYR A 59 22.97 13.12 -16.06
CA TYR A 59 23.00 14.58 -16.09
C TYR A 59 24.32 15.12 -16.65
N THR A 60 24.20 16.11 -17.53
CA THR A 60 25.30 16.97 -17.98
C THR A 60 24.87 18.42 -17.87
N ASP A 61 25.81 19.33 -17.57
CA ASP A 61 25.51 20.75 -17.42
C ASP A 61 24.82 21.30 -18.67
N GLY A 62 23.68 21.96 -18.46
CA GLY A 62 22.84 22.51 -19.54
C GLY A 62 21.88 21.51 -20.19
N SER A 63 21.79 20.27 -19.70
CA SER A 63 20.79 19.30 -20.15
C SER A 63 19.38 19.62 -19.61
N ASP A 64 18.36 19.20 -20.36
CA ASP A 64 16.93 19.31 -19.99
C ASP A 64 16.45 18.14 -19.11
N ILE A 65 17.37 17.43 -18.45
CA ILE A 65 17.05 16.36 -17.50
C ILE A 65 17.41 16.78 -16.07
N PRO A 66 16.83 16.14 -15.05
CA PRO A 66 17.16 16.44 -13.66
C PRO A 66 18.65 16.24 -13.37
N ALA A 67 19.23 17.13 -12.56
CA ALA A 67 20.58 16.97 -12.01
C ALA A 67 20.60 15.96 -10.86
N GLU A 68 19.57 15.97 -10.05
CA GLU A 68 19.37 15.06 -8.93
C GLU A 68 17.93 14.55 -8.91
N PHE A 69 17.69 13.49 -8.16
CA PHE A 69 16.37 13.12 -7.72
C PHE A 69 16.24 13.27 -6.21
N GLY A 70 15.09 13.77 -5.77
CA GLY A 70 14.70 13.89 -4.37
C GLY A 70 13.56 12.95 -4.04
N LEU A 71 13.70 12.14 -2.99
CA LEU A 71 12.67 11.27 -2.44
C LEU A 71 12.28 11.78 -1.06
N ARG A 72 10.98 11.92 -0.82
CA ARG A 72 10.45 12.34 0.48
C ARG A 72 9.21 11.56 0.82
N PHE A 73 9.02 11.22 2.10
CA PHE A 73 7.78 10.68 2.62
C PHE A 73 7.14 11.65 3.63
N VAL A 74 5.83 11.52 3.78
CA VAL A 74 5.01 12.21 4.78
C VAL A 74 4.11 11.15 5.38
N LEU A 75 4.25 10.95 6.69
CA LEU A 75 3.32 10.11 7.44
C LEU A 75 1.99 10.86 7.61
N ALA A 76 0.88 10.13 7.51
CA ALA A 76 -0.41 10.65 7.94
C ALA A 76 -0.42 10.97 9.44
N ASP A 77 -1.20 11.95 9.85
CA ASP A 77 -1.29 12.40 11.26
C ASP A 77 -1.72 11.27 12.21
N ASP A 78 -2.52 10.33 11.70
CA ASP A 78 -2.98 9.14 12.43
C ASP A 78 -2.00 7.95 12.35
N GLY A 79 -0.89 8.09 11.63
CA GLY A 79 0.11 7.04 11.45
C GLY A 79 -0.36 5.84 10.64
N SER A 80 -1.52 5.89 9.98
CA SER A 80 -2.11 4.75 9.27
C SER A 80 -1.43 4.43 7.94
N HIS A 81 -0.82 5.43 7.32
CA HIS A 81 -0.14 5.32 6.03
C HIS A 81 0.95 6.38 5.91
N ALA A 82 1.85 6.17 4.96
CA ALA A 82 2.74 7.23 4.47
C ALA A 82 2.56 7.42 2.98
N THR A 83 2.66 8.68 2.55
CA THR A 83 2.71 9.07 1.14
C THR A 83 4.09 9.59 0.84
N GLY A 84 4.58 9.42 -0.38
CA GLY A 84 5.87 9.92 -0.78
C GLY A 84 5.89 10.42 -2.20
N GLU A 85 6.96 11.11 -2.53
CA GLU A 85 7.17 11.70 -3.84
C GLU A 85 8.62 11.49 -4.26
N LEU A 86 8.80 11.05 -5.50
CA LEU A 86 10.06 11.13 -6.21
C LEU A 86 10.01 12.32 -7.16
N ARG A 87 10.95 13.24 -7.04
CA ARG A 87 11.05 14.44 -7.88
C ARG A 87 12.38 14.50 -8.58
N GLY A 88 12.38 14.95 -9.83
CA GLY A 88 13.57 15.42 -10.51
C GLY A 88 13.86 16.87 -10.10
N LEU A 89 15.09 17.15 -9.68
CA LEU A 89 15.59 18.47 -9.29
C LEU A 89 16.56 18.96 -10.36
N TYR A 90 16.26 20.10 -10.98
CA TYR A 90 17.07 20.68 -12.05
C TYR A 90 18.05 21.71 -11.49
N SER A 91 19.21 21.88 -12.14
CA SER A 91 20.24 22.84 -11.69
C SER A 91 19.77 24.30 -11.69
N ASN A 92 18.73 24.63 -12.47
CA ASN A 92 18.10 25.95 -12.50
C ASN A 92 17.02 26.15 -11.42
N GLY A 93 16.91 25.23 -10.46
CA GLY A 93 15.94 25.29 -9.35
C GLY A 93 14.53 24.82 -9.70
N LYS A 94 14.25 24.40 -10.95
CA LYS A 94 12.98 23.75 -11.30
C LYS A 94 12.91 22.37 -10.67
N SER A 95 11.68 21.89 -10.45
CA SER A 95 11.41 20.50 -10.06
C SER A 95 10.25 19.91 -10.86
N ALA A 96 10.27 18.59 -11.05
CA ALA A 96 9.18 17.84 -11.68
C ALA A 96 8.88 16.57 -10.88
N LEU A 97 7.61 16.20 -10.75
CA LEU A 97 7.21 14.95 -10.11
C LEU A 97 7.42 13.79 -11.08
N TYR A 98 8.12 12.75 -10.62
CA TYR A 98 8.35 11.52 -11.38
C TYR A 98 7.54 10.35 -10.83
N TRP A 99 7.47 10.20 -9.51
CA TRP A 99 6.65 9.17 -8.87
C TRP A 99 5.91 9.70 -7.67
N THR A 100 4.73 9.14 -7.45
CA THR A 100 4.02 9.22 -6.19
C THR A 100 4.05 7.86 -5.54
N LEU A 101 4.33 7.81 -4.25
CA LEU A 101 4.42 6.60 -3.47
C LEU A 101 3.36 6.60 -2.38
N MET A 102 2.82 5.43 -2.06
CA MET A 102 1.94 5.22 -0.93
C MET A 102 2.29 3.89 -0.29
N THR A 103 2.40 3.86 1.02
CA THR A 103 2.61 2.66 1.81
C THR A 103 1.64 2.65 2.99
N PHE A 104 1.01 1.51 3.24
CA PHE A 104 0.10 1.35 4.37
C PHE A 104 0.04 -0.11 4.81
N TYR A 105 -0.42 -0.35 6.04
CA TYR A 105 -0.58 -1.69 6.57
C TYR A 105 -1.99 -2.21 6.34
N ASN A 106 -2.08 -3.44 5.85
CA ASN A 106 -3.31 -4.20 5.74
C ASN A 106 -3.45 -5.10 6.97
N PRO A 107 -4.38 -4.82 7.90
CA PRO A 107 -4.53 -5.60 9.13
C PRO A 107 -5.10 -7.00 8.92
N VAL A 108 -5.61 -7.33 7.72
CA VAL A 108 -6.23 -8.63 7.45
C VAL A 108 -5.25 -9.61 6.89
N THR A 109 -4.45 -9.16 5.94
CA THR A 109 -3.36 -9.98 5.38
C THR A 109 -2.09 -9.86 6.19
N GLU A 110 -2.08 -8.98 7.20
CA GLU A 110 -0.93 -8.60 8.03
C GLU A 110 0.28 -8.12 7.21
N LYS A 111 0.03 -7.57 6.02
CA LYS A 111 1.07 -7.15 5.07
C LYS A 111 1.14 -5.64 4.90
N ILE A 112 2.32 -5.16 4.56
CA ILE A 112 2.55 -3.82 4.04
C ILE A 112 2.22 -3.82 2.56
N ILE A 113 1.37 -2.89 2.15
CA ILE A 113 1.02 -2.64 0.76
C ILE A 113 1.82 -1.42 0.31
N VAL A 114 2.53 -1.55 -0.82
CA VAL A 114 3.23 -0.43 -1.46
C VAL A 114 2.64 -0.20 -2.83
N GLN A 115 2.31 1.06 -3.12
CA GLN A 115 1.85 1.52 -4.43
C GLN A 115 2.73 2.67 -4.91
N GLN A 116 3.08 2.65 -6.20
CA GLN A 116 3.80 3.74 -6.85
C GLN A 116 3.15 4.08 -8.19
N VAL A 117 2.88 5.37 -8.43
CA VAL A 117 2.34 5.87 -9.69
C VAL A 117 3.38 6.77 -10.34
N GLY A 118 3.84 6.37 -11.51
CA GLY A 118 4.76 7.13 -12.35
C GLY A 118 4.06 8.27 -13.06
N TRP A 119 4.81 9.31 -13.38
CA TRP A 119 4.35 10.47 -14.16
C TRP A 119 3.81 10.06 -15.55
N ASP A 120 4.29 8.94 -16.08
CA ASP A 120 3.87 8.35 -17.35
C ASP A 120 2.64 7.45 -17.21
N GLY A 121 2.06 7.31 -16.01
CA GLY A 121 0.93 6.43 -15.72
C GLY A 121 1.31 4.98 -15.43
N THR A 122 2.59 4.63 -15.37
CA THR A 122 3.00 3.32 -14.87
C THR A 122 2.56 3.15 -13.41
N LEU A 123 2.00 1.99 -13.07
CA LEU A 123 1.62 1.64 -11.69
C LEU A 123 2.46 0.46 -11.21
N ILE A 124 3.10 0.59 -10.06
CA ILE A 124 3.78 -0.51 -9.38
C ILE A 124 3.00 -0.81 -8.09
N ARG A 125 2.65 -2.08 -7.87
CA ARG A 125 1.98 -2.52 -6.64
C ARG A 125 2.64 -3.76 -6.08
N GLY A 126 3.07 -3.69 -4.83
CA GLY A 126 3.68 -4.80 -4.10
C GLY A 126 3.01 -5.01 -2.76
N GLU A 127 3.17 -6.22 -2.23
CA GLU A 127 2.79 -6.56 -0.86
C GLU A 127 3.96 -7.28 -0.21
N THR A 128 4.25 -6.99 1.05
CA THR A 128 5.34 -7.63 1.77
C THR A 128 4.99 -7.80 3.24
N GLU A 129 5.58 -8.79 3.88
CA GLU A 129 5.51 -8.89 5.34
C GLU A 129 6.23 -7.68 5.97
N PRO A 130 5.81 -7.22 7.16
CA PRO A 130 6.54 -6.21 7.91
C PRO A 130 8.01 -6.66 8.13
N GLN A 131 8.95 -5.83 7.69
CA GLN A 131 10.38 -6.09 7.78
C GLN A 131 11.03 -5.09 8.74
N THR A 132 11.81 -5.59 9.70
CA THR A 132 12.47 -4.80 10.76
C THR A 132 14.00 -4.71 10.58
N GLY A 133 14.53 -5.31 9.52
CA GLY A 133 15.95 -5.26 9.17
C GLY A 133 16.34 -4.01 8.39
N SER A 134 17.65 -3.80 8.25
CA SER A 134 18.22 -2.77 7.38
C SER A 134 17.95 -3.02 5.90
N THR A 135 17.62 -4.25 5.50
CA THR A 135 17.25 -4.59 4.14
C THR A 135 15.75 -4.86 4.06
N GLN A 136 15.08 -4.22 3.10
CA GLN A 136 13.69 -4.45 2.76
C GLN A 136 13.58 -4.96 1.33
N THR A 137 12.83 -6.04 1.12
CA THR A 137 12.55 -6.60 -0.21
C THR A 137 11.06 -6.61 -0.48
N ILE A 138 10.68 -6.18 -1.68
CA ILE A 138 9.30 -6.19 -2.15
C ILE A 138 9.27 -6.72 -3.58
N ASP A 139 8.55 -7.82 -3.79
CA ASP A 139 8.16 -8.25 -5.13
C ASP A 139 6.85 -7.52 -5.48
N ALA A 140 6.86 -6.83 -6.61
CA ALA A 140 5.76 -6.00 -7.05
C ALA A 140 5.39 -6.33 -8.50
N ILE A 141 4.13 -6.10 -8.83
CA ILE A 141 3.66 -6.13 -10.21
C ILE A 141 3.75 -4.70 -10.75
N GLU A 142 4.47 -4.53 -11.84
CA GLU A 142 4.53 -3.31 -12.63
C GLU A 142 3.54 -3.42 -13.79
N TYR A 143 2.60 -2.48 -13.84
CA TYR A 143 1.64 -2.25 -14.91
C TYR A 143 2.14 -1.06 -15.73
N GLY A 144 2.80 -1.34 -16.85
CA GLY A 144 3.35 -0.32 -17.72
C GLY A 144 2.25 0.50 -18.41
N SER A 145 2.54 1.77 -18.68
CA SER A 145 1.66 2.67 -19.43
C SER A 145 1.31 2.15 -20.85
N ASN A 146 2.15 1.30 -21.42
CA ASN A 146 1.90 0.61 -22.69
C ASN A 146 1.03 -0.65 -22.56
N GLY A 147 0.45 -0.94 -21.39
CA GLY A 147 -0.38 -2.12 -21.14
C GLY A 147 0.41 -3.40 -20.86
N THR A 148 1.75 -3.34 -20.76
CA THR A 148 2.55 -4.49 -20.35
C THR A 148 2.44 -4.75 -18.85
N MET A 149 2.65 -5.99 -18.43
CA MET A 149 2.70 -6.39 -17.03
C MET A 149 3.93 -7.24 -16.78
N LYS A 150 4.71 -6.92 -15.75
CA LYS A 150 5.86 -7.72 -15.31
C LYS A 150 5.99 -7.73 -13.78
N ILE A 151 6.72 -8.72 -13.26
CA ILE A 151 7.07 -8.77 -11.84
C ILE A 151 8.47 -8.18 -11.69
N VAL A 152 8.58 -7.17 -10.84
CA VAL A 152 9.82 -6.51 -10.46
C VAL A 152 10.09 -6.77 -8.98
N ARG A 153 11.36 -6.76 -8.59
CA ARG A 153 11.75 -6.82 -7.18
C ARG A 153 12.49 -5.54 -6.82
N HIS A 154 11.98 -4.84 -5.81
CA HIS A 154 12.65 -3.71 -5.20
C HIS A 154 13.38 -4.20 -3.96
N VAL A 155 14.67 -3.87 -3.86
CA VAL A 155 15.48 -4.12 -2.66
C VAL A 155 15.99 -2.77 -2.17
N GLN A 156 15.69 -2.44 -0.93
CA GLN A 156 16.22 -1.26 -0.26
C GLN A 156 17.16 -1.69 0.86
N THR A 157 18.33 -1.07 0.97
CA THR A 157 19.23 -1.31 2.11
C THR A 157 19.58 0.02 2.77
N TYR A 158 19.26 0.15 4.04
CA TYR A 158 19.41 1.35 4.84
C TYR A 158 20.66 1.28 5.71
N ASP A 159 21.44 2.37 5.70
CA ASP A 159 22.61 2.57 6.54
C ASP A 159 22.68 4.03 7.01
N HIS A 160 22.15 4.29 8.20
CA HIS A 160 22.11 5.61 8.83
C HIS A 160 21.64 6.74 7.89
N ASP A 161 22.58 7.55 7.39
CA ASP A 161 22.33 8.71 6.52
C ASP A 161 22.37 8.36 5.03
N GLN A 162 22.42 7.07 4.69
CA GLN A 162 22.41 6.57 3.32
C GLN A 162 21.44 5.40 3.17
N HIS A 163 20.92 5.21 1.96
CA HIS A 163 20.29 3.95 1.60
C HIS A 163 20.49 3.65 0.12
N THR A 164 20.46 2.38 -0.25
CA THR A 164 20.42 1.96 -1.65
C THR A 164 19.01 1.54 -2.02
N SER A 165 18.60 1.83 -3.26
CA SER A 165 17.40 1.26 -3.88
C SER A 165 17.81 0.56 -5.17
N SER A 166 17.61 -0.75 -5.22
CA SER A 166 17.94 -1.59 -6.38
C SER A 166 16.68 -2.23 -6.94
N VAL A 167 16.57 -2.29 -8.27
CA VAL A 167 15.46 -2.96 -8.97
C VAL A 167 16.00 -4.19 -9.70
N TYR A 168 15.30 -5.29 -9.57
CA TYR A 168 15.59 -6.56 -10.23
C TYR A 168 14.42 -6.97 -11.12
N GLU A 169 14.75 -7.59 -12.24
CA GLU A 169 13.80 -8.23 -13.15
C GLU A 169 14.15 -9.70 -13.32
N ARG A 170 13.22 -10.51 -13.83
CA ARG A 170 13.51 -11.90 -14.18
C ARG A 170 14.07 -11.99 -15.60
N ASN A 171 15.19 -12.66 -15.77
CA ASN A 171 15.74 -12.98 -17.09
C ASN A 171 14.96 -14.12 -17.77
N ALA A 172 15.34 -14.51 -18.98
CA ALA A 172 14.67 -15.59 -19.74
C ALA A 172 14.67 -16.96 -19.02
N ASN A 173 15.59 -17.18 -18.08
CA ASN A 173 15.67 -18.39 -17.26
C ASN A 173 14.92 -18.27 -15.92
N GLY A 174 14.19 -17.16 -15.71
CA GLY A 174 13.44 -16.89 -14.48
C GLY A 174 14.28 -16.41 -13.29
N GLN A 175 15.58 -16.17 -13.46
CA GLN A 175 16.47 -15.71 -12.39
C GLN A 175 16.40 -14.19 -12.24
N TRP A 176 16.45 -13.72 -11.00
CA TRP A 176 16.55 -12.29 -10.71
C TRP A 176 17.90 -11.73 -11.19
N HIS A 177 17.86 -10.63 -11.91
CA HIS A 177 19.03 -9.86 -12.32
C HIS A 177 18.77 -8.38 -12.04
N GLN A 178 19.79 -7.70 -11.51
CA GLN A 178 19.69 -6.28 -11.18
C GLN A 178 19.71 -5.45 -12.45
N VAL A 179 18.76 -4.54 -12.60
CA VAL A 179 18.63 -3.65 -13.76
C VAL A 179 18.91 -2.19 -13.41
N SER A 180 18.76 -1.80 -12.14
CA SER A 180 19.11 -0.46 -11.67
C SER A 180 19.52 -0.46 -10.21
N GLU A 181 20.29 0.55 -9.82
CA GLU A 181 20.68 0.84 -8.44
C GLU A 181 20.87 2.34 -8.25
N TRP A 182 20.41 2.83 -7.11
CA TRP A 182 20.48 4.22 -6.73
C TRP A 182 21.03 4.32 -5.31
N LEU A 183 22.01 5.19 -5.10
CA LEU A 183 22.52 5.53 -3.77
C LEU A 183 21.91 6.85 -3.32
N TRP A 184 21.14 6.79 -2.25
CA TRP A 184 20.45 7.90 -1.62
C TRP A 184 21.23 8.38 -0.42
N ARG A 185 21.28 9.69 -0.26
CA ARG A 185 21.89 10.35 0.91
C ARG A 185 20.88 11.27 1.55
N ARG A 186 20.81 11.24 2.87
CA ARG A 186 19.98 12.14 3.64
C ARG A 186 20.46 13.57 3.42
N HIS A 187 19.55 14.46 3.03
CA HIS A 187 19.81 15.88 2.91
C HIS A 187 19.09 16.59 4.06
N PRO A 188 19.77 17.46 4.84
CA PRO A 188 19.10 18.26 5.85
C PRO A 188 18.01 19.12 5.19
N LEU A 189 16.83 19.17 5.81
CA LEU A 189 15.77 20.08 5.39
C LEU A 189 16.14 21.50 5.82
N ASP A 190 16.65 22.33 4.90
CA ASP A 190 16.94 23.73 5.23
C ASP A 190 15.64 24.56 5.36
N GLN A 191 14.56 24.19 4.65
CA GLN A 191 13.18 24.66 4.82
C GLN A 191 12.19 23.65 4.21
N PRO A 192 10.92 23.58 4.67
CA PRO A 192 9.90 22.82 3.96
C PRO A 192 9.73 23.38 2.55
N VAL A 193 10.09 22.59 1.53
CA VAL A 193 9.81 22.95 0.13
C VAL A 193 8.29 23.05 -0.03
N PRO A 194 7.74 24.24 -0.38
CA PRO A 194 6.31 24.37 -0.63
C PRO A 194 5.93 23.38 -1.73
N LEU A 195 4.85 22.62 -1.52
CA LEU A 195 4.25 21.85 -2.60
C LEU A 195 3.94 22.85 -3.73
N PRO A 196 4.52 22.69 -4.94
CA PRO A 196 4.18 23.58 -6.04
C PRO A 196 2.67 23.45 -6.30
N ALA A 197 2.01 24.56 -6.58
CA ALA A 197 0.61 24.54 -7.03
C ALA A 197 0.51 23.59 -8.22
N SER A 198 -0.17 22.46 -8.03
CA SER A 198 -0.29 21.46 -9.07
C SER A 198 -1.15 22.01 -10.19
N LYS A 199 -0.70 21.78 -11.43
CA LYS A 199 -1.59 21.87 -12.58
C LYS A 199 -2.32 20.53 -12.63
N PRO A 200 -3.64 20.46 -12.40
CA PRO A 200 -4.37 19.21 -12.55
C PRO A 200 -4.15 18.65 -13.97
N PRO A 201 -4.25 17.33 -14.16
CA PRO A 201 -4.06 16.70 -15.47
C PRO A 201 -4.88 17.43 -16.55
N ALA A 202 -4.30 17.58 -17.73
CA ALA A 202 -4.80 18.48 -18.77
C ALA A 202 -6.20 18.14 -19.29
N GLN A 203 -6.72 16.94 -19.01
CA GLN A 203 -8.11 16.57 -19.28
C GLN A 203 -8.67 15.63 -18.20
N PRO A 204 -9.80 15.97 -17.56
CA PRO A 204 -10.47 15.06 -16.63
C PRO A 204 -11.13 13.91 -17.40
N THR A 205 -10.70 12.68 -17.09
CA THR A 205 -11.38 11.47 -17.55
C THR A 205 -12.77 11.32 -16.89
N PRO A 206 -13.69 10.47 -17.38
CA PRO A 206 -14.98 10.22 -16.72
C PRO A 206 -14.83 9.85 -15.23
N LEU A 207 -13.75 9.14 -14.89
CA LEU A 207 -13.41 8.81 -13.52
C LEU A 207 -13.04 10.04 -12.68
N HIS A 208 -12.35 11.03 -13.26
CA HIS A 208 -12.11 12.32 -12.59
C HIS A 208 -13.39 13.09 -12.31
N LYS A 209 -14.45 12.90 -13.12
CA LYS A 209 -15.76 13.50 -12.83
C LYS A 209 -16.40 12.86 -11.61
N VAL A 210 -16.43 11.52 -11.55
CA VAL A 210 -16.97 10.77 -10.40
C VAL A 210 -16.14 11.06 -9.13
N ALA A 211 -14.82 10.97 -9.21
CA ALA A 211 -13.93 11.29 -8.09
C ALA A 211 -14.02 12.77 -7.70
N GLY A 212 -14.10 13.68 -8.67
CA GLY A 212 -14.28 15.11 -8.45
C GLY A 212 -15.59 15.43 -7.71
N HIS A 213 -16.67 14.72 -8.05
CA HIS A 213 -17.94 14.82 -7.33
C HIS A 213 -17.80 14.36 -5.87
N LEU A 214 -17.14 13.22 -5.61
CA LEU A 214 -16.86 12.76 -4.26
C LEU A 214 -16.02 13.77 -3.46
N VAL A 215 -15.00 14.39 -4.07
CA VAL A 215 -14.17 15.41 -3.42
C VAL A 215 -14.93 16.70 -3.15
N ALA A 216 -15.77 17.15 -4.08
CA ALA A 216 -16.52 18.40 -3.93
C ALA A 216 -17.41 18.40 -2.69
N GLY A 217 -17.94 17.23 -2.31
CA GLY A 217 -18.73 17.03 -1.11
C GLY A 217 -17.98 16.56 0.14
N SER A 218 -16.65 16.50 0.08
CA SER A 218 -15.82 16.04 1.18
C SER A 218 -16.11 16.84 2.46
N GLY A 219 -16.26 16.15 3.60
CA GLY A 219 -16.66 16.81 4.86
C GLY A 219 -18.17 16.91 5.03
N GLN A 220 -18.94 16.89 3.95
CA GLN A 220 -20.38 17.18 3.93
C GLN A 220 -21.24 15.98 3.56
N TRP A 221 -20.68 14.97 2.89
CA TRP A 221 -21.40 13.73 2.61
C TRP A 221 -21.89 13.07 3.89
N ARG A 222 -23.18 12.77 3.96
CA ARG A 222 -23.80 12.00 5.04
C ARG A 222 -24.73 10.94 4.48
N VAL A 223 -24.76 9.80 5.14
CA VAL A 223 -25.84 8.82 4.98
C VAL A 223 -26.32 8.40 6.35
N ARG A 224 -27.64 8.23 6.49
CA ARG A 224 -28.21 7.70 7.73
C ARG A 224 -27.84 6.23 7.87
N ASN A 225 -27.43 5.82 9.06
CA ASN A 225 -27.31 4.40 9.37
C ASN A 225 -28.73 3.78 9.42
N PRO A 226 -29.05 2.77 8.61
CA PRO A 226 -30.35 2.12 8.64
C PRO A 226 -30.59 1.32 9.93
N ASP A 227 -29.54 0.99 10.67
CA ASP A 227 -29.66 0.19 11.89
C ASP A 227 -30.20 1.04 13.05
N ASP A 228 -31.32 0.62 13.65
CA ASP A 228 -32.01 1.31 14.76
C ASP A 228 -31.43 0.93 16.15
N ASP A 229 -30.12 0.70 16.22
CA ASP A 229 -29.42 0.41 17.47
C ASP A 229 -29.00 1.74 18.14
N PRO A 230 -29.38 2.00 19.41
CA PRO A 230 -28.95 3.19 20.16
C PRO A 230 -27.44 3.35 20.30
N SER A 231 -26.69 2.25 20.24
CA SER A 231 -25.24 2.21 20.33
C SER A 231 -24.54 2.35 18.98
N ALA A 232 -25.27 2.24 17.87
CA ALA A 232 -24.73 2.38 16.53
C ALA A 232 -24.57 3.87 16.13
N PRO A 233 -23.69 4.16 15.15
CA PRO A 233 -23.63 5.47 14.53
C PRO A 233 -25.01 5.86 13.99
N THR A 234 -25.41 7.12 14.14
CA THR A 234 -26.62 7.65 13.52
C THR A 234 -26.44 7.92 12.03
N HIS A 235 -25.22 8.32 11.67
CA HIS A 235 -24.84 8.65 10.31
C HIS A 235 -23.42 8.17 10.05
N PHE A 236 -23.13 7.94 8.78
CA PHE A 236 -21.77 7.87 8.29
C PHE A 236 -21.48 9.11 7.48
N GLY A 237 -20.24 9.61 7.57
CA GLY A 237 -19.72 10.70 6.76
C GLY A 237 -18.59 10.23 5.84
N MET A 238 -18.36 10.97 4.75
CA MET A 238 -17.18 10.75 3.91
C MET A 238 -16.35 12.02 3.76
N ASN A 239 -15.04 11.86 3.96
CA ASN A 239 -14.04 12.88 3.67
C ASN A 239 -13.16 12.35 2.56
N TYR A 240 -12.99 13.11 1.48
CA TYR A 240 -12.05 12.80 0.41
C TYR A 240 -11.12 13.98 0.16
N ARG A 241 -9.87 13.69 -0.15
CA ARG A 241 -8.89 14.69 -0.57
C ARG A 241 -8.07 14.15 -1.73
N TRP A 242 -7.90 14.99 -2.75
CA TRP A 242 -6.91 14.70 -3.78
C TRP A 242 -5.51 14.70 -3.14
N GLY A 243 -4.69 13.75 -3.59
CA GLY A 243 -3.25 13.88 -3.45
C GLY A 243 -2.78 15.19 -4.12
N PRO A 244 -1.58 15.66 -3.78
CA PRO A 244 -1.11 16.99 -4.18
C PRO A 244 -1.13 17.26 -5.68
N TYR A 245 -1.20 16.23 -6.54
CA TYR A 245 -1.24 16.34 -8.00
C TYR A 245 -2.46 15.70 -8.66
N GLY A 246 -3.49 15.31 -7.89
CA GLY A 246 -4.70 14.66 -8.42
C GLY A 246 -4.49 13.23 -8.94
N GLN A 247 -3.36 12.62 -8.61
CA GLN A 247 -2.95 11.29 -9.08
C GLN A 247 -3.46 10.14 -8.21
N TYR A 248 -3.83 10.44 -6.96
CA TYR A 248 -4.58 9.56 -6.07
C TYR A 248 -5.58 10.39 -5.27
N LEU A 249 -6.53 9.70 -4.67
CA LEU A 249 -7.53 10.25 -3.77
C LEU A 249 -7.46 9.45 -2.47
N VAL A 250 -7.29 10.13 -1.34
CA VAL A 250 -7.42 9.51 -0.02
C VAL A 250 -8.80 9.87 0.51
N GLY A 251 -9.48 8.90 1.09
CA GLY A 251 -10.76 9.10 1.72
C GLY A 251 -10.83 8.47 3.09
N GLU A 252 -11.82 8.89 3.87
CA GLU A 252 -12.16 8.33 5.17
C GLU A 252 -13.68 8.20 5.26
N ILE A 253 -14.16 7.09 5.82
CA ILE A 253 -15.53 7.02 6.35
C ILE A 253 -15.43 7.29 7.85
N ILE A 254 -16.27 8.21 8.32
CA ILE A 254 -16.44 8.50 9.74
C ILE A 254 -17.81 8.05 10.21
N SER A 255 -17.88 7.55 11.43
CA SER A 255 -19.10 7.23 12.17
C SER A 255 -19.50 8.39 13.07
N ILE A 256 -20.77 8.82 13.04
CA ILE A 256 -21.29 9.95 13.79
C ILE A 256 -22.39 9.47 14.74
N TYR A 257 -22.18 9.58 16.05
CA TYR A 257 -23.07 9.07 17.09
C TYR A 257 -24.08 10.12 17.59
N ARG A 258 -25.13 9.67 18.31
CA ARG A 258 -26.22 10.53 18.84
C ARG A 258 -25.70 11.61 19.81
N ASP A 259 -24.63 11.31 20.52
CA ASP A 259 -23.97 12.20 21.48
C ASP A 259 -23.00 13.20 20.81
N GLY A 260 -22.88 13.16 19.48
CA GLY A 260 -21.97 14.00 18.71
C GLY A 260 -20.54 13.47 18.61
N ARG A 261 -20.24 12.30 19.19
CA ARG A 261 -18.94 11.64 18.99
C ARG A 261 -18.74 11.30 17.52
N ILE A 262 -17.54 11.56 17.00
CA ILE A 262 -17.12 11.22 15.65
C ILE A 262 -15.95 10.24 15.76
N GLU A 263 -16.05 9.11 15.09
CA GLU A 263 -14.99 8.09 15.06
C GLU A 263 -14.62 7.80 13.62
N LYS A 264 -13.33 7.61 13.36
CA LYS A 264 -12.87 7.11 12.06
C LYS A 264 -13.21 5.62 12.00
N ASP A 265 -13.93 5.22 10.95
CA ASP A 265 -14.37 3.84 10.78
C ASP A 265 -13.56 3.17 9.65
N TRP A 266 -13.43 3.84 8.50
CA TRP A 266 -12.64 3.32 7.39
C TRP A 266 -11.63 4.33 6.86
N SER A 267 -10.46 3.84 6.46
CA SER A 267 -9.58 4.51 5.52
C SER A 267 -9.85 4.01 4.11
N LYS A 268 -9.85 4.90 3.13
CA LYS A 268 -10.00 4.60 1.70
C LYS A 268 -8.84 5.19 0.92
N TYR A 269 -8.32 4.41 -0.01
CA TYR A 269 -7.23 4.81 -0.88
C TYR A 269 -7.63 4.48 -2.30
N LEU A 270 -7.85 5.51 -3.12
CA LEU A 270 -8.21 5.39 -4.52
C LEU A 270 -7.03 5.88 -5.35
N THR A 271 -6.29 4.94 -5.95
CA THR A 271 -5.15 5.26 -6.81
C THR A 271 -5.58 5.21 -8.25
N TYR A 272 -5.36 6.30 -8.98
CA TYR A 272 -5.80 6.43 -10.35
C TYR A 272 -4.64 6.22 -11.32
N ASN A 273 -4.84 5.35 -12.32
CA ASN A 273 -3.95 5.24 -13.45
C ASN A 273 -4.51 6.09 -14.61
N PRO A 274 -3.91 7.26 -14.93
CA PRO A 274 -4.39 8.15 -15.98
C PRO A 274 -4.27 7.58 -17.39
N VAL A 275 -3.42 6.58 -17.59
CA VAL A 275 -3.19 5.98 -18.90
C VAL A 275 -4.17 4.84 -19.17
N THR A 276 -4.39 3.96 -18.19
CA THR A 276 -5.33 2.85 -18.35
C THR A 276 -6.77 3.26 -18.07
N GLY A 277 -6.99 4.39 -17.39
CA GLY A 277 -8.33 4.82 -16.96
C GLY A 277 -8.89 3.99 -15.80
N ILE A 278 -8.10 3.07 -15.23
CA ILE A 278 -8.48 2.22 -14.10
C ILE A 278 -8.15 2.94 -12.80
N ALA A 279 -9.06 2.87 -11.83
CA ALA A 279 -8.77 3.21 -10.46
C ALA A 279 -8.75 1.96 -9.59
N TYR A 280 -7.80 1.91 -8.67
CA TYR A 280 -7.71 0.88 -7.65
C TYR A 280 -8.20 1.47 -6.34
N LEU A 281 -9.17 0.83 -5.72
CA LEU A 281 -9.71 1.24 -4.43
C LEU A 281 -9.35 0.18 -3.39
N GLU A 282 -8.62 0.63 -2.38
CA GLU A 282 -8.26 -0.14 -1.21
C GLU A 282 -8.93 0.51 0.00
N GLN A 283 -9.59 -0.28 0.84
CA GLN A 283 -10.21 0.21 2.07
C GLN A 283 -9.80 -0.66 3.24
N THR A 284 -9.50 -0.03 4.37
CA THR A 284 -9.18 -0.71 5.62
C THR A 284 -10.02 -0.13 6.74
N ASN A 285 -10.39 -0.94 7.71
CA ASN A 285 -10.96 -0.46 8.97
C ASN A 285 -10.23 -1.08 10.16
N ASP A 286 -10.50 -0.52 11.34
CA ASP A 286 -9.91 -0.97 12.60
C ASP A 286 -10.41 -2.37 13.01
N SER A 287 -11.55 -2.80 12.46
CA SER A 287 -12.07 -4.15 12.68
C SER A 287 -11.46 -5.20 11.75
N ALA A 288 -10.27 -4.95 11.19
CA ALA A 288 -9.52 -5.88 10.34
C ALA A 288 -10.36 -6.42 9.16
N THR A 289 -11.04 -5.51 8.47
CA THR A 289 -11.64 -5.76 7.16
C THR A 289 -10.85 -5.00 6.11
N TYR A 290 -10.51 -5.69 5.03
CA TYR A 290 -9.79 -5.10 3.90
C TYR A 290 -10.59 -5.31 2.63
N PHE A 291 -10.87 -4.21 1.94
CA PHE A 291 -11.45 -4.24 0.62
C PHE A 291 -10.35 -3.95 -0.41
N ARG A 292 -10.30 -4.72 -1.48
CA ARG A 292 -9.52 -4.39 -2.69
C ARG A 292 -10.36 -4.54 -3.94
N GLY A 293 -10.38 -3.54 -4.80
CA GLY A 293 -11.14 -3.62 -6.04
C GLY A 293 -10.74 -2.60 -7.09
N GLU A 294 -11.39 -2.76 -8.24
CA GLU A 294 -11.22 -1.91 -9.40
C GLU A 294 -12.48 -1.07 -9.59
N LEU A 295 -12.26 0.22 -9.83
CA LEU A 295 -13.30 1.17 -10.19
C LEU A 295 -13.35 1.27 -11.72
N THR A 296 -14.42 0.75 -12.31
CA THR A 296 -14.70 0.79 -13.75
C THR A 296 -15.78 1.83 -14.04
N PRO A 297 -15.48 2.90 -14.80
CA PRO A 297 -16.50 3.87 -15.16
C PRO A 297 -17.56 3.23 -16.07
N LEU A 298 -18.83 3.53 -15.80
CA LEU A 298 -20.00 3.12 -16.59
C LEU A 298 -20.55 4.27 -17.45
N GLY A 299 -19.95 5.46 -17.33
CA GLY A 299 -20.40 6.70 -17.93
C GLY A 299 -19.87 7.88 -17.11
N ASP A 300 -20.42 9.06 -17.34
CA ASP A 300 -19.98 10.28 -16.66
C ASP A 300 -20.33 10.32 -15.16
N ASN A 301 -21.40 9.63 -14.75
CA ASN A 301 -21.98 9.74 -13.42
C ASN A 301 -22.09 8.39 -12.69
N ALA A 302 -21.50 7.33 -13.24
CA ALA A 302 -21.63 6.00 -12.67
C ALA A 302 -20.32 5.24 -12.75
N ALA A 303 -20.03 4.48 -11.70
CA ALA A 303 -18.90 3.56 -11.68
C ALA A 303 -19.32 2.26 -11.00
N TRP A 304 -18.84 1.14 -11.55
CA TRP A 304 -18.76 -0.10 -10.79
C TRP A 304 -17.50 -0.11 -9.98
N HIS A 305 -17.62 -0.60 -8.78
CA HIS A 305 -16.55 -0.97 -7.92
C HIS A 305 -16.64 -2.48 -7.73
N THR A 306 -15.75 -3.26 -8.32
CA THR A 306 -15.75 -4.73 -8.12
C THR A 306 -14.50 -5.12 -7.37
N GLY A 307 -14.65 -5.90 -6.30
CA GLY A 307 -13.52 -6.27 -5.47
C GLY A 307 -13.79 -7.45 -4.56
N ILE A 308 -12.85 -7.63 -3.63
CA ILE A 308 -12.86 -8.69 -2.62
C ILE A 308 -12.77 -8.02 -1.26
N VAL A 309 -13.70 -8.37 -0.37
CA VAL A 309 -13.65 -8.07 1.06
C VAL A 309 -13.02 -9.26 1.77
N TYR A 310 -11.92 -9.01 2.45
CA TYR A 310 -11.27 -9.95 3.36
C TYR A 310 -11.72 -9.63 4.77
N LYS A 311 -12.29 -10.61 5.46
CA LYS A 311 -12.78 -10.50 6.84
C LYS A 311 -11.72 -10.96 7.86
N PRO A 312 -11.87 -10.60 9.15
CA PRO A 312 -10.93 -10.99 10.21
C PRO A 312 -10.75 -12.50 10.38
N ASP A 313 -11.78 -13.29 10.04
CA ASP A 313 -11.74 -14.75 10.10
C ASP A 313 -11.01 -15.39 8.90
N GLY A 314 -10.40 -14.57 8.04
CA GLY A 314 -9.69 -14.98 6.83
C GLY A 314 -10.60 -15.28 5.64
N THR A 315 -11.93 -15.13 5.79
CA THR A 315 -12.85 -15.33 4.66
C THR A 315 -12.74 -14.20 3.65
N ALA A 316 -12.89 -14.54 2.37
CA ALA A 316 -12.88 -13.60 1.26
C ALA A 316 -14.23 -13.64 0.53
N ILE A 317 -14.88 -12.49 0.42
CA ILE A 317 -16.18 -12.34 -0.24
C ILE A 317 -16.02 -11.42 -1.45
N SER A 318 -16.50 -11.88 -2.60
CA SER A 318 -16.61 -11.02 -3.77
C SER A 318 -17.74 -10.02 -3.56
N VAL A 319 -17.40 -8.74 -3.62
CA VAL A 319 -18.35 -7.64 -3.47
C VAL A 319 -18.31 -6.80 -4.74
N ARG A 320 -19.47 -6.31 -5.14
CA ARG A 320 -19.59 -5.34 -6.21
C ARG A 320 -20.42 -4.18 -5.69
N ASP A 321 -19.92 -2.96 -5.74
CA ASP A 321 -20.63 -1.75 -5.36
C ASP A 321 -20.88 -0.89 -6.61
N LYS A 322 -22.11 -0.45 -6.81
CA LYS A 322 -22.45 0.51 -7.86
C LYS A 322 -22.57 1.89 -7.24
N VAL A 323 -21.70 2.81 -7.63
CA VAL A 323 -21.85 4.22 -7.29
C VAL A 323 -22.52 4.93 -8.46
N LEU A 324 -23.64 5.59 -8.19
CA LEU A 324 -24.41 6.38 -9.14
C LEU A 324 -24.62 7.79 -8.58
N ALA A 325 -23.94 8.78 -9.14
CA ALA A 325 -24.25 10.18 -8.87
C ALA A 325 -25.64 10.49 -9.43
N THR A 326 -26.56 10.87 -8.54
CA THR A 326 -27.97 11.15 -8.89
C THR A 326 -28.15 12.63 -9.22
N ASP A 327 -27.48 13.51 -8.49
CA ASP A 327 -27.42 14.95 -8.73
C ASP A 327 -26.14 15.55 -8.09
N PRO A 328 -25.84 16.87 -8.20
CA PRO A 328 -24.63 17.46 -7.62
C PRO A 328 -24.50 17.32 -6.10
N ASN A 329 -25.58 17.05 -5.40
CA ASN A 329 -25.67 16.99 -3.94
C ASN A 329 -26.04 15.59 -3.41
N SER A 330 -26.19 14.58 -4.28
CA SER A 330 -26.54 13.23 -3.84
C SER A 330 -25.96 12.14 -4.74
N PHE A 331 -25.68 10.98 -4.13
CA PHE A 331 -25.37 9.76 -4.87
C PHE A 331 -25.90 8.52 -4.16
N VAL A 332 -26.12 7.47 -4.93
CA VAL A 332 -26.54 6.16 -4.43
C VAL A 332 -25.37 5.18 -4.55
N SER A 333 -25.10 4.44 -3.48
CA SER A 333 -24.21 3.28 -3.48
C SER A 333 -25.04 2.02 -3.26
N VAL A 334 -24.89 1.02 -4.15
CA VAL A 334 -25.58 -0.26 -4.04
C VAL A 334 -24.55 -1.36 -3.95
N VAL A 335 -24.48 -2.01 -2.79
CA VAL A 335 -23.58 -3.13 -2.51
C VAL A 335 -24.28 -4.43 -2.93
N PHE A 336 -23.58 -5.22 -3.73
CA PHE A 336 -23.97 -6.54 -4.20
C PHE A 336 -22.99 -7.57 -3.66
N GLU A 337 -23.52 -8.69 -3.18
CA GLU A 337 -22.76 -9.87 -2.79
C GLU A 337 -23.16 -11.07 -3.64
N ARG A 338 -22.30 -12.09 -3.70
CA ARG A 338 -22.67 -13.36 -4.35
C ARG A 338 -23.44 -14.25 -3.39
N ASP A 339 -24.57 -14.77 -3.83
CA ASP A 339 -25.30 -15.83 -3.11
C ASP A 339 -24.57 -17.19 -3.20
N GLN A 340 -25.12 -18.22 -2.54
CA GLN A 340 -24.56 -19.57 -2.55
C GLN A 340 -24.50 -20.20 -3.96
N ALA A 341 -25.30 -19.72 -4.91
CA ALA A 341 -25.27 -20.14 -6.31
C ALA A 341 -24.30 -19.30 -7.17
N GLY A 342 -23.58 -18.35 -6.55
CA GLY A 342 -22.63 -17.46 -7.20
C GLY A 342 -23.27 -16.31 -7.98
N GLN A 343 -24.57 -16.06 -7.84
CA GLN A 343 -25.28 -14.95 -8.48
C GLN A 343 -25.17 -13.68 -7.64
N TRP A 344 -25.04 -12.53 -8.30
CA TRP A 344 -25.03 -11.24 -7.62
C TRP A 344 -26.43 -10.88 -7.13
N GLN A 345 -26.55 -10.60 -5.83
CA GLN A 345 -27.76 -10.10 -5.19
C GLN A 345 -27.45 -8.74 -4.57
N ALA A 346 -28.38 -7.80 -4.68
CA ALA A 346 -28.27 -6.54 -3.94
C ALA A 346 -28.40 -6.84 -2.44
N ASP A 347 -27.38 -6.51 -1.68
CA ASP A 347 -27.36 -6.65 -0.21
C ASP A 347 -27.88 -5.38 0.44
N ARG A 348 -27.26 -4.24 0.11
CA ARG A 348 -27.55 -2.94 0.74
C ARG A 348 -27.55 -1.80 -0.25
N GLN A 349 -28.37 -0.78 0.04
CA GLN A 349 -28.42 0.47 -0.72
C GLN A 349 -28.31 1.65 0.23
N TRP A 350 -27.38 2.56 -0.10
CA TRP A 350 -27.05 3.75 0.67
C TRP A 350 -27.35 5.00 -0.15
N HIS A 351 -28.08 5.94 0.45
CA HIS A 351 -28.39 7.23 -0.15
C HIS A 351 -27.55 8.32 0.53
N TRP A 352 -26.51 8.77 -0.15
CA TRP A 352 -25.61 9.79 0.34
C TRP A 352 -26.09 11.16 -0.10
N GLU A 353 -26.14 12.09 0.84
CA GLU A 353 -26.60 13.46 0.62
C GLU A 353 -25.55 14.44 1.18
N LEU A 354 -25.38 15.59 0.53
CA LEU A 354 -24.64 16.70 1.09
C LEU A 354 -25.45 17.35 2.21
N GLN A 355 -24.91 17.31 3.42
CA GLN A 355 -25.41 18.14 4.51
C GLN A 355 -24.55 19.40 4.64
N PRO A 356 -25.19 20.59 4.66
CA PRO A 356 -24.49 21.88 4.65
C PRO A 356 -23.62 22.11 5.88
#